data_AF-A0A6I4ZKU9-F1
#
_entry.id   AF-A0A6I4ZKU9-F1
#
_cell.length_a   1.000
_cell.length_b   1.000
_cell.length_c   1.000
_cell.angle_alpha   90.00
_cell.angle_beta   90.00
_cell.angle_gamma   90.00
#
_symmetry.space_group_name_H-M   'P 1'
#
loop_
_entity.id
_entity.type
_entity.pdbx_description
1 polymer ?
#
loop_
_entity_poly.entity_id
_entity_poly.type
_entity_poly.pdbx_seq_one_letter_code
_entity_poly.pdbx_strand_id
1 'polypeptide(L)'
;MQSQLNYEILQARWERSWEMFPDGFNLRMRRSLSWIGRAEEEMSADDPDAAFIFYWIAFNAVYVEGKREFSSERFTFSDYFDKILELDNSMAIYNLIWQEFSDPIRNLLDNRYVFEPFWRHHNGMPGYEDWENSFRRSRQRVHTFLAEQNTKAILSTLFDRLYVLRNQLLH
;
A
#
# COMPACT_ATOMS: atom_id res chain seq x y z
N MET A 1 2.22 -15.08 -18.51
CA MET A 1 3.11 -14.12 -19.22
C MET A 1 3.04 -12.83 -18.41
N GLN A 2 3.92 -12.68 -17.42
CA GLN A 2 3.99 -11.47 -16.59
C GLN A 2 4.40 -10.31 -17.51
N SER A 3 3.50 -9.37 -17.76
CA SER A 3 3.94 -8.01 -18.09
C SER A 3 4.38 -7.39 -16.77
N GLN A 4 5.59 -7.73 -16.31
CA GLN A 4 6.09 -7.24 -15.03
C GLN A 4 6.28 -5.74 -15.19
N LEU A 5 5.35 -4.95 -14.65
CA LEU A 5 5.49 -3.50 -14.53
C LEU A 5 6.79 -3.25 -13.75
N ASN A 6 7.75 -2.58 -14.38
CA ASN A 6 9.01 -2.21 -13.78
C ASN A 6 9.31 -0.73 -14.02
N TYR A 7 10.34 -0.22 -13.36
CA TYR A 7 10.78 1.17 -13.44
C TYR A 7 10.98 1.63 -14.88
N GLU A 8 11.69 0.84 -15.70
CA GLU A 8 12.01 1.20 -17.08
C GLU A 8 10.74 1.39 -17.94
N ILE A 9 9.79 0.45 -17.83
CA ILE A 9 8.52 0.50 -18.57
C ILE A 9 7.67 1.68 -18.10
N LEU A 10 7.60 1.90 -16.78
CA LEU A 10 6.82 2.98 -16.19
C LEU A 10 7.40 4.35 -16.55
N GLN A 11 8.72 4.50 -16.51
CA GLN A 11 9.41 5.72 -16.90
C GLN A 11 9.19 6.03 -18.38
N ALA A 12 9.43 5.07 -19.26
CA ALA A 12 9.23 5.27 -20.70
C ALA A 12 7.76 5.57 -21.05
N ARG A 13 6.79 5.02 -20.31
CA ARG A 13 5.38 5.37 -20.45
C ARG A 13 5.12 6.82 -20.04
N TRP A 14 5.65 7.23 -18.89
CA TRP A 14 5.47 8.57 -18.37
C TRP A 14 6.11 9.64 -19.26
N GLU A 15 7.36 9.44 -19.71
CA GLU A 15 8.08 10.36 -20.61
C GLU A 15 7.29 10.64 -21.89
N ARG A 16 6.67 9.62 -22.49
CA ARG A 16 5.81 9.78 -23.69
C ARG A 16 4.56 10.62 -23.46
N SER A 17 4.10 10.71 -22.22
CA SER A 17 2.90 11.45 -21.82
C SER A 17 3.20 12.71 -21.01
N TRP A 18 4.47 13.05 -20.80
CA TRP A 18 4.89 14.12 -19.90
C TRP A 18 4.21 15.45 -20.22
N GLU A 19 4.18 15.84 -21.50
CA GLU A 19 3.58 17.11 -21.95
C GLU A 19 2.04 17.18 -21.73
N MET A 20 1.39 16.04 -21.49
CA MET A 20 -0.06 15.98 -21.29
C MET A 20 -0.50 16.26 -19.85
N PHE A 21 0.43 16.33 -18.91
CA PHE A 21 0.13 16.47 -17.49
C PHE A 21 0.63 17.80 -16.89
N PRO A 22 -0.09 18.36 -15.89
CA PRO A 22 0.39 19.56 -15.20
C PRO A 22 1.72 19.33 -14.46
N ASP A 23 2.52 20.38 -14.32
CA ASP A 23 3.82 20.35 -13.64
C ASP A 23 3.77 19.68 -12.26
N GLY A 24 2.72 19.98 -11.47
CA GLY A 24 2.54 19.40 -10.14
C GLY A 24 2.34 17.89 -10.16
N PHE A 25 1.69 17.34 -11.19
CA PHE A 25 1.57 15.88 -11.38
C PHE A 25 2.91 15.30 -11.83
N ASN A 26 3.54 15.93 -12.81
CA ASN A 26 4.83 15.49 -13.34
C ASN A 26 5.93 15.45 -12.28
N LEU A 27 5.98 16.44 -11.38
CA LEU A 27 6.92 16.44 -10.26
C LEU A 27 6.71 15.25 -9.32
N ARG A 28 5.44 14.93 -9.00
CA ARG A 28 5.08 13.78 -8.16
C ARG A 28 5.44 12.46 -8.83
N MET A 29 5.11 12.31 -10.11
CA MET A 29 5.45 11.12 -10.89
C MET A 29 6.96 10.92 -11.01
N ARG A 30 7.71 11.98 -11.32
CA ARG A 30 9.18 11.92 -11.36
C ARG A 30 9.76 11.41 -10.06
N ARG A 31 9.29 11.96 -8.93
CA ARG A 31 9.75 11.56 -7.59
C ARG A 31 9.35 10.11 -7.29
N SER A 32 8.12 9.72 -7.63
CA SER A 32 7.66 8.33 -7.44
C SER A 32 8.54 7.35 -8.22
N LEU A 33 8.74 7.61 -9.51
CA LEU A 33 9.52 6.75 -10.40
C LEU A 33 10.97 6.60 -9.93
N SER A 34 11.62 7.67 -9.48
CA SER A 34 12.99 7.55 -8.94
C SER A 34 13.08 6.62 -7.74
N TRP A 35 12.06 6.60 -6.88
CA TRP A 35 12.01 5.70 -5.73
C TRP A 35 11.61 4.27 -6.11
N ILE A 36 10.80 4.07 -7.16
CA ILE A 36 10.54 2.74 -7.73
C ILE A 36 11.84 2.15 -8.28
N GLY A 37 12.60 2.91 -9.08
CA GLY A 37 13.90 2.46 -9.59
C GLY A 37 14.85 2.05 -8.46
N ARG A 38 14.92 2.86 -7.40
CA ARG A 38 15.72 2.49 -6.23
C ARG A 38 15.21 1.23 -5.52
N ALA A 39 13.89 1.06 -5.39
CA ALA A 39 13.32 -0.13 -4.78
C ALA A 39 13.64 -1.41 -5.55
N GLU A 40 13.64 -1.35 -6.89
CA GLU A 40 14.00 -2.48 -7.76
C GLU A 40 15.50 -2.82 -7.67
N GLU A 41 16.37 -1.81 -7.52
CA GLU A 41 17.80 -2.02 -7.25
C GLU A 41 18.03 -2.78 -5.93
N GLU A 42 17.40 -2.36 -4.83
CA GLU A 42 17.55 -3.03 -3.53
C GLU A 42 16.97 -4.45 -3.54
N MET A 43 15.84 -4.65 -4.22
CA MET A 43 15.27 -5.98 -4.39
C MET A 43 16.23 -6.91 -5.15
N SER A 44 16.93 -6.38 -6.16
CA SER A 44 17.95 -7.13 -6.90
C SER A 44 19.20 -7.41 -6.08
N ALA A 45 19.45 -6.61 -5.04
CA ALA A 45 20.51 -6.79 -4.06
C ALA A 45 20.12 -7.66 -2.86
N ASP A 46 18.92 -8.28 -2.89
CA ASP A 46 18.35 -9.10 -1.81
C ASP A 46 18.12 -8.33 -0.49
N ASP A 47 17.79 -7.03 -0.58
CA ASP A 47 17.35 -6.20 0.53
C ASP A 47 15.86 -5.80 0.40
N PRO A 48 14.94 -6.73 0.73
CA PRO A 48 13.50 -6.49 0.62
C PRO A 48 12.99 -5.44 1.63
N ASP A 49 13.69 -5.23 2.74
CA ASP A 49 13.31 -4.24 3.76
C ASP A 49 13.57 -2.83 3.24
N ALA A 50 14.75 -2.58 2.66
CA ALA A 50 15.05 -1.31 1.99
C ALA A 50 14.14 -1.08 0.78
N ALA A 51 13.94 -2.11 -0.05
CA ALA A 51 13.03 -2.04 -1.19
C ALA A 51 11.60 -1.64 -0.76
N PHE A 52 11.08 -2.25 0.30
CA PHE A 52 9.77 -1.91 0.85
C PHE A 52 9.68 -0.43 1.27
N ILE A 53 10.70 0.10 1.96
CA ILE A 53 10.74 1.51 2.34
C ILE A 53 10.74 2.41 1.10
N PHE A 54 11.50 2.08 0.06
CA PHE A 54 11.52 2.87 -1.18
C PHE A 54 10.19 2.80 -1.95
N TYR A 55 9.53 1.64 -2.01
CA TYR A 55 8.17 1.54 -2.55
C TYR A 55 7.17 2.39 -1.74
N TRP A 56 7.29 2.41 -0.41
CA TRP A 56 6.46 3.26 0.44
C TRP A 56 6.65 4.75 0.13
N ILE A 57 7.91 5.19 -0.03
CA ILE A 57 8.22 6.58 -0.41
C ILE A 57 7.70 6.90 -1.82
N ALA A 58 7.83 5.95 -2.76
CA ALA A 58 7.29 6.09 -4.11
C ALA A 58 5.78 6.27 -4.11
N PHE A 59 5.05 5.47 -3.31
CA PHE A 59 3.62 5.59 -3.12
C PHE A 59 3.24 6.95 -2.53
N ASN A 60 3.93 7.37 -1.46
CA ASN A 60 3.75 8.68 -0.83
C ASN A 60 3.97 9.86 -1.78
N ALA A 61 4.82 9.70 -2.79
CA ALA A 61 5.02 10.73 -3.80
C ALA A 61 3.79 10.96 -4.70
N VAL A 62 2.99 9.93 -4.95
CA VAL A 62 1.83 10.01 -5.87
C VAL A 62 0.57 10.50 -5.16
N TYR A 63 0.26 9.96 -3.98
CA TYR A 63 -1.04 10.22 -3.35
C TYR A 63 -1.11 11.53 -2.55
N VAL A 64 0.02 12.08 -2.08
CA VAL A 64 0.03 13.30 -1.26
C VAL A 64 -0.11 14.54 -2.15
N GLU A 65 -1.34 15.05 -2.30
CA GLU A 65 -1.61 16.35 -2.89
C GLU A 65 -1.57 17.45 -1.82
N GLY A 66 -0.36 17.96 -1.51
CA GLY A 66 -0.06 19.32 -1.02
C GLY A 66 -0.85 19.97 0.14
N LYS A 67 -1.86 19.34 0.74
CA LYS A 67 -2.76 19.93 1.75
C LYS A 67 -3.32 18.88 2.70
N ARG A 68 -2.47 18.29 3.55
CA ARG A 68 -2.96 17.55 4.73
C ARG A 68 -2.02 17.78 5.91
N GLU A 69 -2.11 18.96 6.52
CA GLU A 69 -1.40 19.28 7.77
C GLU A 69 -2.06 18.62 9.01
N PHE A 70 -3.27 18.05 8.92
CA PHE A 70 -4.01 17.64 10.12
C PHE A 70 -4.88 16.36 10.03
N SER A 71 -4.77 15.53 9.00
CA SER A 71 -5.48 14.23 8.95
C SER A 71 -4.52 13.08 9.21
N SER A 72 -4.92 12.09 10.02
CA SER A 72 -4.13 10.87 10.16
C SER A 72 -3.91 10.21 8.79
N GLU A 73 -2.70 9.71 8.53
CA GLU A 73 -2.34 9.07 7.26
C GLU A 73 -3.33 7.95 6.88
N ARG A 74 -3.94 7.28 7.87
CA ARG A 74 -4.99 6.28 7.70
C ARG A 74 -6.25 6.79 7.00
N PHE A 75 -6.71 8.01 7.29
CA PHE A 75 -7.85 8.62 6.58
C PHE A 75 -7.50 9.06 5.15
N THR A 76 -6.22 9.04 4.78
CA THR A 76 -5.75 9.54 3.48
C THR A 76 -5.73 8.48 2.39
N PHE A 77 -5.66 7.20 2.74
CA PHE A 77 -5.66 6.13 1.75
C PHE A 77 -7.04 5.85 1.15
N SER A 78 -8.12 6.00 1.92
CA SER A 78 -9.47 5.67 1.44
C SER A 78 -9.89 6.50 0.23
N ASP A 79 -9.73 7.83 0.29
CA ASP A 79 -10.11 8.74 -0.82
C ASP A 79 -9.25 8.50 -2.07
N TYR A 80 -7.98 8.15 -1.86
CA TYR A 80 -7.08 7.81 -2.96
C TYR A 80 -7.49 6.49 -3.62
N PHE A 81 -7.87 5.48 -2.82
CA PHE A 81 -8.34 4.21 -3.36
C PHE A 81 -9.66 4.33 -4.11
N ASP A 82 -10.58 5.21 -3.69
CA ASP A 82 -11.78 5.51 -4.49
C ASP A 82 -11.37 6.02 -5.88
N LYS A 83 -10.55 7.08 -5.93
CA LYS A 83 -10.13 7.70 -7.19
C LYS A 83 -9.39 6.73 -8.11
N ILE A 84 -8.46 5.93 -7.57
CA ILE A 84 -7.66 5.03 -8.42
C ILE A 84 -8.47 3.83 -8.92
N LEU A 85 -9.43 3.33 -8.12
CA LEU A 85 -10.30 2.24 -8.53
C LEU A 85 -11.35 2.69 -9.55
N GLU A 86 -11.82 3.95 -9.49
CA GLU A 86 -12.64 4.55 -10.56
C GLU A 86 -11.91 4.60 -11.91
N LEU A 87 -10.58 4.72 -11.89
CA LEU A 87 -9.73 4.76 -13.07
C LEU A 87 -9.28 3.36 -13.55
N ASP A 88 -9.50 2.31 -12.75
CA ASP A 88 -9.06 0.92 -13.03
C ASP A 88 -9.97 0.19 -14.04
N ASN A 89 -10.25 0.81 -15.18
CA ASN A 89 -11.13 0.28 -16.23
C ASN A 89 -10.64 -1.07 -16.80
N SER A 90 -9.33 -1.33 -16.74
CA SER A 90 -8.72 -2.59 -17.17
C SER A 90 -8.68 -3.66 -16.07
N MET A 91 -9.22 -3.39 -14.87
CA MET A 91 -9.18 -4.29 -13.71
C MET A 91 -7.75 -4.72 -13.34
N ALA A 92 -6.75 -3.86 -13.56
CA ALA A 92 -5.37 -4.18 -13.27
C ALA A 92 -5.16 -4.35 -11.76
N ILE A 93 -5.65 -3.41 -10.94
CA ILE A 93 -5.54 -3.46 -9.48
C ILE A 93 -6.38 -4.63 -8.94
N TYR A 94 -7.58 -4.81 -9.49
CA TYR A 94 -8.41 -5.96 -9.18
C TYR A 94 -7.66 -7.28 -9.43
N ASN A 95 -7.08 -7.48 -10.62
CA ASN A 95 -6.38 -8.71 -10.96
C ASN A 95 -5.14 -8.94 -10.07
N LEU A 96 -4.40 -7.88 -9.71
CA LEU A 96 -3.31 -7.99 -8.75
C LEU A 96 -3.77 -8.55 -7.40
N ILE A 97 -4.90 -8.06 -6.89
CA ILE A 97 -5.41 -8.46 -5.57
C ILE A 97 -6.01 -9.86 -5.59
N TRP A 98 -6.80 -10.18 -6.61
CA TRP A 98 -7.63 -11.38 -6.62
C TRP A 98 -7.03 -12.57 -7.37
N GLN A 99 -6.06 -12.33 -8.26
CA GLN A 99 -5.46 -13.39 -9.08
C GLN A 99 -3.96 -13.56 -8.80
N GLU A 100 -3.18 -12.47 -8.77
CA GLU A 100 -1.72 -12.58 -8.64
C GLU A 100 -1.27 -12.72 -7.19
N PHE A 101 -1.77 -11.86 -6.30
CA PHE A 101 -1.34 -11.77 -4.91
C PHE A 101 -2.39 -12.23 -3.90
N SER A 102 -3.37 -13.04 -4.31
CA SER A 102 -4.50 -13.43 -3.44
C SER A 102 -4.04 -14.11 -2.15
N ASP A 103 -3.09 -15.04 -2.24
CA ASP A 103 -2.61 -15.81 -1.09
C ASP A 103 -1.62 -15.02 -0.23
N PRO A 104 -0.61 -14.31 -0.79
CA PRO A 104 0.23 -13.39 -0.03
C PRO A 104 -0.58 -12.34 0.75
N ILE A 105 -1.61 -11.75 0.14
CA ILE A 105 -2.47 -10.77 0.81
C ILE A 105 -3.22 -11.42 1.97
N ARG A 106 -3.84 -12.59 1.78
CA ARG A 106 -4.53 -13.33 2.86
C ARG A 106 -3.59 -13.62 4.03
N ASN A 107 -2.39 -14.12 3.74
CA ASN A 107 -1.39 -14.44 4.76
C ASN A 107 -0.96 -13.20 5.55
N LEU A 108 -0.74 -12.07 4.87
CA LEU A 108 -0.39 -10.81 5.51
C LEU A 108 -1.54 -10.29 6.40
N LEU A 109 -2.78 -10.38 5.94
CA LEU A 109 -3.95 -9.91 6.69
C LEU A 109 -4.26 -10.78 7.94
N ASP A 110 -3.87 -12.06 7.93
CA ASP A 110 -3.94 -13.00 9.08
C ASP A 110 -2.68 -12.95 9.97
N ASN A 111 -1.71 -12.08 9.68
CA ASN A 111 -0.52 -11.94 10.50
C ASN A 111 -0.71 -10.92 11.63
N ARG A 112 -0.72 -11.40 12.88
CA ARG A 112 -0.82 -10.54 14.09
C ARG A 112 0.35 -9.56 14.24
N TYR A 113 1.52 -9.85 13.70
CA TYR A 113 2.70 -8.99 13.82
C TYR A 113 2.60 -7.72 12.97
N VAL A 114 1.65 -7.64 12.04
CA VAL A 114 1.33 -6.39 11.31
C VAL A 114 0.02 -5.77 11.78
N PHE A 115 -0.50 -6.20 12.93
CA PHE A 115 -1.71 -5.67 13.54
C PHE A 115 -1.39 -4.75 14.73
N GLU A 116 -1.59 -3.44 14.58
CA GLU A 116 -1.19 -2.46 15.61
C GLU A 116 -1.64 -2.80 17.04
N PRO A 117 -2.90 -3.20 17.32
CA PRO A 117 -3.33 -3.50 18.68
C PRO A 117 -2.49 -4.57 19.38
N PHE A 118 -1.91 -5.52 18.63
CA PHE A 118 -0.97 -6.51 19.17
C PHE A 118 0.24 -5.80 19.82
N TRP A 119 0.87 -4.87 19.12
CA TRP A 119 2.04 -4.16 19.65
C TRP A 119 1.71 -3.18 20.74
N ARG A 120 0.58 -2.47 20.64
CA ARG A 120 0.15 -1.56 21.71
C ARG A 120 -0.06 -2.30 23.03
N HIS A 121 -0.63 -3.51 22.99
CA HIS A 121 -0.73 -4.37 24.16
C HIS A 121 0.65 -4.76 24.72
N HIS A 122 1.55 -5.26 23.88
CA HIS A 122 2.88 -5.71 24.31
C HIS A 122 3.77 -4.56 24.81
N ASN A 123 3.50 -3.33 24.36
CA ASN A 123 4.14 -2.11 24.86
C ASN A 123 3.50 -1.57 26.16
N GLY A 124 2.54 -2.29 26.74
CA GLY A 124 1.88 -1.89 27.99
C GLY A 124 0.93 -0.70 27.86
N MET A 125 0.46 -0.39 26.65
CA MET A 125 -0.50 0.69 26.44
C MET A 125 -1.89 0.28 26.96
N PRO A 126 -2.50 1.05 27.88
CA PRO A 126 -3.84 0.73 28.41
C PRO A 126 -4.90 0.72 27.31
N GLY A 127 -5.91 -0.15 27.45
CA GLY A 127 -7.05 -0.24 26.52
C GLY A 127 -6.85 -1.20 25.35
N TYR A 128 -5.73 -1.95 25.34
CA TYR A 128 -5.39 -2.94 24.31
C TYR A 128 -5.36 -4.38 24.85
N GLU A 129 -5.89 -4.61 26.04
CA GLU A 129 -5.98 -5.94 26.68
C GLU A 129 -6.84 -6.91 25.84
N ASP A 130 -7.85 -6.39 25.14
CA ASP A 130 -8.75 -7.17 24.26
C ASP A 130 -8.21 -7.36 22.83
N TRP A 131 -6.90 -7.20 22.59
CA TRP A 131 -6.35 -7.20 21.23
C TRP A 131 -6.67 -8.48 20.46
N GLU A 132 -6.69 -9.64 21.11
CA GLU A 132 -6.98 -10.95 20.49
C GLU A 132 -8.39 -11.00 19.93
N ASN A 133 -9.37 -10.51 20.68
CA ASN A 133 -10.76 -10.42 20.22
C ASN A 133 -10.90 -9.36 19.13
N SER A 134 -10.18 -8.24 19.25
CA SER A 134 -10.14 -7.24 18.19
C SER A 134 -9.55 -7.80 16.88
N PHE A 135 -8.54 -8.68 16.99
CA PHE A 135 -7.92 -9.35 15.85
C PHE A 135 -8.88 -10.36 15.23
N ARG A 136 -9.54 -11.21 16.04
CA ARG A 136 -10.60 -12.12 15.56
C ARG A 136 -11.71 -11.37 14.80
N ARG A 137 -12.19 -10.25 15.35
CA ARG A 137 -13.17 -9.37 14.67
C ARG A 137 -12.62 -8.81 13.36
N SER A 138 -11.35 -8.40 13.33
CA SER A 138 -10.71 -7.90 12.10
C SER A 138 -10.62 -8.98 11.04
N ARG A 139 -10.25 -10.22 11.39
CA ARG A 139 -10.22 -11.34 10.43
C ARG A 139 -11.58 -11.67 9.87
N GLN A 140 -12.61 -11.66 10.72
CA GLN A 140 -13.98 -11.91 10.26
C GLN A 140 -14.40 -10.88 9.21
N ARG A 141 -14.09 -9.59 9.41
CA ARG A 141 -14.34 -8.55 8.41
C ARG A 141 -13.57 -8.77 7.12
N VAL A 142 -12.28 -9.14 7.21
CA VAL A 142 -11.48 -9.47 6.03
C VAL A 142 -12.10 -10.63 5.24
N HIS A 143 -12.56 -11.69 5.92
CA HIS A 143 -13.25 -12.79 5.25
C HIS A 143 -14.53 -12.34 4.53
N THR A 144 -15.32 -11.45 5.14
CA THR A 144 -16.48 -10.84 4.47
C THR A 144 -16.05 -10.06 3.23
N PHE A 145 -15.03 -9.21 3.31
CA PHE A 145 -14.52 -8.44 2.17
C PHE A 145 -13.97 -9.34 1.05
N LEU A 146 -13.33 -10.46 1.40
CA LEU A 146 -12.88 -11.47 0.44
C LEU A 146 -14.05 -12.15 -0.28
N ALA A 147 -15.10 -12.50 0.46
CA ALA A 147 -16.30 -13.14 -0.10
C ALA A 147 -17.08 -12.18 -1.03
N GLU A 148 -17.16 -10.90 -0.66
CA GLU A 148 -17.80 -9.84 -1.45
C GLU A 148 -16.93 -9.31 -2.58
N GLN A 149 -15.67 -9.76 -2.69
CA GLN A 149 -14.65 -9.22 -3.60
C GLN A 149 -14.50 -7.69 -3.49
N ASN A 150 -14.61 -7.18 -2.27
CA ASN A 150 -14.56 -5.74 -1.98
C ASN A 150 -13.13 -5.22 -2.05
N THR A 151 -12.70 -4.87 -3.26
CA THR A 151 -11.32 -4.45 -3.60
C THR A 151 -10.85 -3.27 -2.75
N LYS A 152 -11.70 -2.25 -2.55
CA LYS A 152 -11.37 -1.08 -1.72
C LYS A 152 -11.13 -1.47 -0.25
N ALA A 153 -12.01 -2.28 0.33
CA ALA A 153 -11.89 -2.69 1.72
C ALA A 153 -10.64 -3.55 1.96
N ILE A 154 -10.28 -4.39 0.99
CA ILE A 154 -9.02 -5.15 1.01
C ILE A 154 -7.81 -4.22 0.93
N LEU A 155 -7.78 -3.26 0.00
CA LEU A 155 -6.70 -2.28 -0.09
C LEU A 155 -6.53 -1.46 1.19
N SER A 156 -7.62 -0.93 1.75
CA SER A 156 -7.56 -0.18 3.00
C SER A 156 -6.99 -1.02 4.14
N THR A 157 -7.46 -2.26 4.29
CA THR A 157 -6.96 -3.16 5.34
C THR A 157 -5.50 -3.54 5.11
N LEU A 158 -5.12 -3.81 3.86
CA LEU A 158 -3.74 -4.14 3.46
C LEU A 158 -2.78 -3.01 3.81
N PHE A 159 -3.11 -1.77 3.43
CA PHE A 159 -2.28 -0.61 3.73
C PHE A 159 -2.24 -0.29 5.23
N ASP A 160 -3.31 -0.57 5.99
CA ASP A 160 -3.25 -0.52 7.46
C ASP A 160 -2.21 -1.49 8.03
N ARG A 161 -2.07 -2.70 7.45
CA ARG A 161 -1.04 -3.68 7.87
C ARG A 161 0.36 -3.25 7.44
N LEU A 162 0.52 -2.80 6.20
CA LEU A 162 1.80 -2.32 5.68
C LEU A 162 2.29 -1.09 6.44
N TYR A 163 1.38 -0.23 6.91
CA TYR A 163 1.72 0.91 7.77
C TYR A 163 2.38 0.47 9.08
N VAL A 164 1.87 -0.59 9.70
CA VAL A 164 2.45 -1.14 10.94
C VAL A 164 3.84 -1.72 10.65
N LEU A 165 4.01 -2.43 9.53
CA LEU A 165 5.31 -2.94 9.10
C LEU A 165 6.32 -1.81 8.86
N ARG A 166 5.91 -0.75 8.14
CA ARG A 166 6.73 0.45 7.93
C ARG A 166 7.17 1.08 9.24
N ASN A 167 6.29 1.12 10.23
CA ASN A 167 6.66 1.69 11.52
C ASN A 167 7.70 0.84 12.25
N GLN A 168 7.64 -0.48 12.15
CA GLN A 168 8.64 -1.37 12.76
C GLN A 168 10.03 -1.25 12.13
N LEU A 169 10.11 -0.93 10.84
CA LEU A 169 11.39 -0.77 10.14
C LEU A 169 12.05 0.58 10.41
N LEU A 170 11.29 1.60 10.83
CA LEU A 170 11.77 2.98 10.95
C LEU A 170 11.77 3.53 12.38
N HIS A 171 11.14 2.86 13.34
CA HIS A 171 11.01 3.29 14.74
C HIS A 171 11.33 2.15 15.70
#